data_AF-A0A7X7MFR5-F1
#
_entry.id   AF-A0A7X7MFR5-F1
#
_cell.length_a   1.000
_cell.length_b   1.000
_cell.length_c   1.000
_cell.angle_alpha   90.00
_cell.angle_beta   90.00
_cell.angle_gamma   90.00
#
_symmetry.space_group_name_H-M   'P 1'
#
loop_
_entity.id
_entity.type
_entity.pdbx_description
1 polymer ?
#
loop_
_entity_poly.entity_id
_entity_poly.type
_entity_poly.pdbx_seq_one_letter_code
_entity_poly.pdbx_strand_id
1 'polypeptide(L)'
;MMPKPPMPSSQGPDAAAEARARAERLGLAFLPAVDDAMLVPELVAPLPLAWARSHDVLPLRIDGEPCLLVADPTRVEVHQQAAQVIGCPLRCVVATEDVVRGAIARGYATHADADAGGYIRALDAAGAEAGGAAGGSGDAVARTGDLLEAAGAAPVTRLVNLILLEAV
;
A
#
# COMPACT_ATOMS: atom_id res chain seq x y z
N MET A 1 16.81 -42.59 -16.25
CA MET A 1 15.75 -41.59 -16.00
C MET A 1 16.45 -40.37 -15.41
N MET A 2 16.95 -39.47 -16.25
CA MET A 2 17.66 -38.27 -15.79
C MET A 2 16.63 -37.18 -15.47
N PRO A 3 16.79 -36.42 -14.37
CA PRO A 3 15.96 -35.25 -14.12
C PRO A 3 16.19 -34.22 -15.22
N LYS A 4 15.10 -33.81 -15.86
CA LYS A 4 15.04 -32.71 -16.82
C LYS A 4 15.65 -31.46 -16.16
N PRO A 5 16.60 -30.76 -16.81
CA PRO A 5 17.16 -29.54 -16.24
C PRO A 5 16.05 -28.49 -16.05
N PRO A 6 16.13 -27.64 -15.00
CA PRO A 6 15.19 -26.55 -14.83
C PRO A 6 15.30 -25.60 -16.03
N MET A 7 14.16 -25.28 -16.64
CA MET A 7 14.06 -24.28 -17.70
C MET A 7 14.55 -22.93 -17.14
N PRO A 8 15.44 -22.20 -17.84
CA PRO A 8 15.72 -20.82 -17.48
C PRO A 8 14.46 -19.97 -17.71
N SER A 9 14.09 -19.14 -16.72
CA SER A 9 12.96 -18.23 -16.77
C SER A 9 13.06 -17.25 -17.93
N SER A 10 12.38 -17.55 -19.03
CA SER A 10 12.23 -16.69 -20.22
C SER A 10 11.24 -15.52 -19.98
N GLN A 11 11.23 -14.88 -18.81
CA GLN A 11 10.19 -13.88 -18.48
C GLN A 11 10.48 -12.45 -19.01
N GLY A 12 11.57 -12.24 -19.75
CA GLY A 12 12.09 -10.89 -20.05
C GLY A 12 11.30 -10.04 -21.07
N PRO A 13 11.06 -10.45 -22.32
CA PRO A 13 10.35 -9.63 -23.31
C PRO A 13 8.94 -10.13 -23.65
N ASP A 14 8.69 -11.44 -23.51
CA ASP A 14 7.43 -12.07 -23.95
C ASP A 14 6.27 -11.72 -23.01
N ALA A 15 6.51 -11.74 -21.70
CA ALA A 15 5.51 -11.36 -20.69
C ALA A 15 5.05 -9.90 -20.83
N ALA A 16 5.97 -8.99 -21.20
CA ALA A 16 5.63 -7.59 -21.46
C ALA A 16 4.79 -7.43 -22.74
N ALA A 17 5.10 -8.19 -23.79
CA ALA A 17 4.32 -8.22 -25.01
C ALA A 17 2.91 -8.79 -24.78
N GLU A 18 2.79 -9.86 -23.99
CA GLU A 18 1.50 -10.46 -23.62
C GLU A 18 0.64 -9.51 -22.78
N ALA A 19 1.22 -8.87 -21.77
CA ALA A 19 0.53 -7.90 -20.92
C ALA A 19 0.05 -6.69 -21.73
N ARG A 20 0.88 -6.18 -22.64
CA ARG A 20 0.52 -5.11 -23.57
C ARG A 20 -0.61 -5.53 -24.51
N ALA A 21 -0.51 -6.70 -25.14
CA ALA A 21 -1.54 -7.21 -26.03
C ALA A 21 -2.88 -7.42 -25.29
N ARG A 22 -2.84 -7.82 -24.02
CA ARG A 22 -4.03 -7.92 -23.17
C ARG A 22 -4.65 -6.54 -22.90
N ALA A 23 -3.82 -5.56 -22.55
CA ALA A 23 -4.27 -4.18 -22.32
C ALA A 23 -4.93 -3.58 -23.57
N GLU A 24 -4.29 -3.74 -24.73
CA GLU A 24 -4.79 -3.26 -26.03
C GLU A 24 -6.15 -3.89 -26.39
N ARG A 25 -6.33 -5.20 -26.19
CA ARG A 25 -7.63 -5.87 -26.43
C ARG A 25 -8.75 -5.35 -25.53
N LEU A 26 -8.42 -4.85 -24.35
CA LEU A 26 -9.38 -4.33 -23.37
C LEU A 26 -9.52 -2.80 -23.42
N GLY A 27 -8.78 -2.11 -24.31
CA GLY A 27 -8.76 -0.65 -24.38
C GLY A 27 -8.13 0.02 -23.15
N LEU A 28 -7.24 -0.67 -22.45
CA LEU A 28 -6.56 -0.20 -21.24
C LEU A 28 -5.14 0.29 -21.55
N ALA A 29 -4.65 1.22 -20.74
CA ALA A 29 -3.27 1.67 -20.82
C ALA A 29 -2.31 0.58 -20.29
N PHE A 30 -1.17 0.41 -20.96
CA PHE A 30 -0.08 -0.45 -20.51
C PHE A 30 1.08 0.40 -19.98
N LEU A 31 1.55 0.09 -18.77
CA LEU A 31 2.66 0.77 -18.12
C LEU A 31 3.86 -0.18 -18.01
N PRO A 32 4.96 0.04 -18.76
CA PRO A 32 6.11 -0.87 -18.77
C PRO A 32 7.00 -0.74 -17.53
N ALA A 33 6.98 0.41 -16.86
CA ALA A 33 7.79 0.69 -15.68
C ALA A 33 7.09 1.73 -14.80
N VAL A 34 7.36 1.68 -13.48
CA VAL A 34 6.78 2.59 -12.50
C VAL A 34 7.89 3.45 -11.92
N ASP A 35 7.74 4.76 -12.02
CA ASP A 35 8.65 5.71 -11.39
C ASP A 35 8.22 6.02 -9.95
N ASP A 36 9.17 6.33 -9.07
CA ASP A 36 8.87 6.60 -7.67
C ASP A 36 8.03 7.89 -7.49
N ALA A 37 8.10 8.83 -8.43
CA ALA A 37 7.24 10.01 -8.46
C ALA A 37 5.74 9.69 -8.66
N MET A 38 5.42 8.51 -9.21
CA MET A 38 4.04 8.04 -9.35
C MET A 38 3.49 7.48 -8.04
N LEU A 39 4.35 7.12 -7.09
CA LEU A 39 4.00 6.47 -5.83
C LEU A 39 3.63 7.53 -4.79
N VAL A 40 2.37 7.97 -4.81
CA VAL A 40 1.90 9.02 -3.90
C VAL A 40 1.41 8.43 -2.58
N PRO A 41 1.93 8.85 -1.41
CA PRO A 41 1.55 8.30 -0.11
C PRO A 41 0.05 8.36 0.18
N GLU A 42 -0.64 9.42 -0.25
CA GLU A 42 -2.09 9.59 -0.03
C GLU A 42 -2.94 8.51 -0.72
N LEU A 43 -2.44 7.91 -1.80
CA LEU A 43 -3.11 6.82 -2.50
C LEU A 43 -2.73 5.45 -1.94
N VAL A 44 -1.49 5.32 -1.43
CA VAL A 44 -0.94 4.06 -0.90
C VAL A 44 -1.39 3.80 0.54
N ALA A 45 -1.41 4.83 1.39
CA ALA A 45 -1.70 4.74 2.83
C ALA A 45 -3.05 4.10 3.18
N PRO A 46 -4.16 4.35 2.44
CA PRO A 46 -5.45 3.72 2.73
C PRO A 46 -5.47 2.22 2.46
N LEU A 47 -4.56 1.73 1.61
CA LEU A 47 -4.56 0.34 1.17
C LEU A 47 -3.60 -0.51 2.03
N PRO A 48 -4.05 -1.64 2.60
CA PRO A 48 -3.14 -2.51 3.34
C PRO A 48 -2.15 -3.24 2.41
N LEU A 49 -0.88 -3.29 2.80
CA LEU A 49 0.18 -4.00 2.05
C LEU A 49 -0.17 -5.46 1.74
N ALA A 50 -0.73 -6.17 2.73
CA ALA A 50 -1.11 -7.58 2.56
C ALA A 50 -2.21 -7.75 1.50
N TRP A 51 -3.13 -6.79 1.39
CA TRP A 51 -4.18 -6.79 0.39
C TRP A 51 -3.62 -6.46 -1.00
N ALA A 52 -2.81 -5.40 -1.10
CA ALA A 52 -2.12 -5.01 -2.34
C ALA A 52 -1.29 -6.16 -2.93
N ARG A 53 -0.55 -6.90 -2.08
CA ARG A 53 0.21 -8.09 -2.48
C ARG A 53 -0.66 -9.26 -2.89
N SER A 54 -1.70 -9.57 -2.13
CA SER A 54 -2.58 -10.72 -2.41
C SER A 54 -3.35 -10.56 -3.72
N HIS A 55 -3.58 -9.32 -4.14
CA HIS A 55 -4.34 -9.00 -5.34
C HIS A 55 -3.48 -8.49 -6.50
N ASP A 56 -2.15 -8.38 -6.32
CA ASP A 56 -1.21 -7.77 -7.27
C ASP A 56 -1.74 -6.45 -7.85
N VAL A 57 -2.05 -5.50 -6.94
CA VAL A 57 -2.53 -4.16 -7.30
C VAL A 57 -1.83 -3.08 -6.49
N LEU A 58 -1.65 -1.91 -7.10
CA LEU A 58 -1.08 -0.74 -6.44
C LEU A 58 -1.70 0.56 -6.98
N PRO A 59 -2.25 1.42 -6.11
CA PRO A 59 -2.69 2.74 -6.53
C PRO A 59 -1.50 3.67 -6.70
N LEU A 60 -1.52 4.45 -7.78
CA LEU A 60 -0.46 5.39 -8.15
C LEU A 60 -1.04 6.57 -8.92
N ARG A 61 -0.21 7.57 -9.22
CA ARG A 61 -0.61 8.73 -10.01
C ARG A 61 0.17 8.81 -11.31
N ILE A 62 -0.55 8.89 -12.43
CA ILE A 62 0.03 9.09 -13.76
C ILE A 62 -0.51 10.41 -14.31
N ASP A 63 0.37 11.33 -14.67
CA ASP A 63 0.01 12.64 -15.23
C ASP A 63 -1.02 13.42 -14.39
N GLY A 64 -0.92 13.30 -13.06
CA GLY A 64 -1.84 13.94 -12.12
C GLY A 64 -3.14 13.17 -11.86
N GLU A 65 -3.41 12.10 -12.59
CA GLU A 65 -4.64 11.32 -12.46
C GLU A 65 -4.44 10.06 -11.60
N PRO A 66 -5.34 9.79 -10.64
CA PRO A 66 -5.28 8.59 -9.81
C PRO A 66 -5.58 7.35 -10.65
N CYS A 67 -4.65 6.41 -10.64
CA CYS A 67 -4.69 5.17 -11.40
C CYS A 67 -4.52 3.97 -10.47
N LEU A 68 -5.07 2.83 -10.86
CA LEU A 68 -4.81 1.54 -10.23
C LEU A 68 -3.97 0.70 -11.18
N LEU A 69 -2.74 0.41 -10.77
CA LEU A 69 -1.87 -0.52 -11.45
C LEU A 69 -2.28 -1.95 -11.12
N VAL A 70 -2.46 -2.78 -12.13
CA VAL A 70 -2.89 -4.17 -11.98
C VAL A 70 -2.11 -5.10 -12.91
N ALA A 71 -1.85 -6.33 -12.45
CA ALA A 71 -1.33 -7.39 -13.32
C ALA A 71 -2.46 -8.06 -14.14
N ASP A 72 -3.65 -8.20 -13.53
CA ASP A 72 -4.83 -8.79 -14.15
C ASP A 72 -6.03 -7.83 -14.14
N PRO A 73 -6.37 -7.21 -15.29
CA PRO A 73 -7.49 -6.28 -15.39
C PRO A 73 -8.87 -6.96 -15.39
N THR A 74 -8.96 -8.29 -15.45
CA THR A 74 -10.25 -9.00 -15.47
C THR A 74 -10.93 -9.01 -14.10
N ARG A 75 -10.19 -8.70 -13.04
CA ARG A 75 -10.63 -8.68 -11.65
C ARG A 75 -11.29 -7.35 -11.28
N VAL A 76 -12.45 -7.08 -11.88
CA VAL A 76 -13.18 -5.81 -11.71
C VAL A 76 -13.56 -5.56 -10.24
N GLU A 77 -13.82 -6.62 -9.47
CA GLU A 77 -14.15 -6.53 -8.05
C GLU A 77 -13.02 -5.90 -7.21
N VAL A 78 -11.77 -6.24 -7.53
CA VAL A 78 -10.59 -5.70 -6.85
C VAL A 78 -10.45 -4.21 -7.17
N HIS A 79 -10.68 -3.81 -8.42
CA HIS A 79 -10.67 -2.41 -8.82
C HIS A 79 -11.73 -1.59 -8.08
N GLN A 80 -12.97 -2.09 -8.02
CA GLN A 80 -14.06 -1.42 -7.31
C GLN A 80 -13.79 -1.32 -5.81
N GLN A 81 -13.21 -2.35 -5.20
CA GLN A 81 -12.85 -2.32 -3.79
C GLN A 81 -11.73 -1.31 -3.52
N ALA A 82 -10.69 -1.26 -4.37
CA ALA A 82 -9.61 -0.29 -4.25
C ALA A 82 -10.13 1.15 -4.38
N ALA A 83 -11.00 1.42 -5.36
CA ALA A 83 -11.60 2.75 -5.54
C ALA A 83 -12.46 3.17 -4.33
N GLN A 84 -13.21 2.24 -3.73
CA GLN A 84 -13.99 2.50 -2.52
C GLN A 84 -13.11 2.80 -1.31
N VAL A 85 -12.03 2.03 -1.10
CA VAL A 85 -11.10 2.22 0.02
C VAL A 85 -10.36 3.55 -0.09
N ILE A 86 -9.96 3.94 -1.30
CA ILE A 86 -9.24 5.21 -1.54
C ILE A 86 -10.20 6.40 -1.57
N GLY A 87 -11.48 6.18 -1.88
CA GLY A 87 -12.51 7.21 -1.91
C GLY A 87 -12.49 8.07 -3.17
N CYS A 88 -11.88 7.60 -4.26
CA CYS A 88 -11.85 8.31 -5.54
C CYS A 88 -11.90 7.33 -6.74
N PRO A 89 -12.39 7.79 -7.91
CA PRO A 89 -12.36 6.96 -9.11
C PRO A 89 -10.92 6.74 -9.58
N LEU A 90 -10.55 5.48 -9.82
CA LEU A 90 -9.22 5.09 -10.29
C LEU A 90 -9.28 4.65 -11.75
N ARG A 91 -8.38 5.16 -12.60
CA ARG A 91 -8.20 4.60 -13.95
C ARG A 91 -7.40 3.30 -13.90
N CYS A 92 -7.88 2.24 -14.52
CA CYS A 92 -7.17 0.96 -14.57
C CYS A 92 -5.99 1.03 -15.56
N VAL A 93 -4.81 0.58 -15.12
CA VAL A 93 -3.58 0.54 -15.92
C VAL A 93 -2.92 -0.83 -15.72
N VAL A 94 -2.56 -1.47 -16.81
CA VAL A 94 -2.00 -2.83 -16.82
C VAL A 94 -0.48 -2.77 -16.83
N ALA A 95 0.17 -3.59 -16.02
CA ALA A 95 1.60 -3.82 -16.09
C ALA A 95 1.92 -5.32 -15.96
N THR A 96 3.19 -5.69 -16.13
CA THR A 96 3.62 -7.05 -15.83
C THR A 96 3.60 -7.31 -14.32
N GLU A 97 3.45 -8.57 -13.93
CA GLU A 97 3.42 -8.99 -12.54
C GLU A 97 4.69 -8.55 -11.77
N ASP A 98 5.87 -8.65 -12.41
CA ASP A 98 7.14 -8.19 -11.84
C ASP A 98 7.15 -6.68 -11.57
N VAL A 99 6.63 -5.88 -12.52
CA VAL A 99 6.56 -4.42 -12.38
C VAL A 99 5.63 -4.05 -11.23
N VAL A 100 4.47 -4.70 -11.14
CA VAL A 100 3.51 -4.47 -10.05
C VAL A 100 4.12 -4.81 -8.69
N ARG A 101 4.71 -6.01 -8.55
CA ARG A 101 5.32 -6.43 -7.28
C ARG A 101 6.49 -5.55 -6.88
N GLY A 102 7.32 -5.16 -7.84
CA GLY A 102 8.40 -4.22 -7.62
C GLY A 102 7.89 -2.86 -7.15
N ALA A 103 6.82 -2.36 -7.77
CA ALA A 103 6.19 -1.11 -7.39
C ALA A 103 5.56 -1.19 -5.98
N ILE A 104 4.91 -2.30 -5.63
CA ILE A 104 4.38 -2.52 -4.28
C ILE A 104 5.52 -2.47 -3.24
N ALA A 105 6.62 -3.17 -3.50
CA ALA A 105 7.76 -3.15 -2.58
C ALA A 105 8.29 -1.73 -2.34
N ARG A 106 8.42 -0.91 -3.39
CA ARG A 106 8.89 0.49 -3.28
C ARG A 106 7.86 1.41 -2.64
N GLY A 107 6.58 1.32 -3.05
CA GLY A 107 5.52 2.21 -2.57
C GLY A 107 5.33 2.14 -1.06
N TYR A 108 5.41 0.93 -0.49
CA TYR A 108 5.28 0.73 0.95
C TYR A 108 6.59 0.91 1.72
N ALA A 109 7.77 0.77 1.09
CA ALA A 109 9.04 1.12 1.74
C ALA A 109 9.10 2.64 1.98
N THR A 110 8.80 3.45 0.96
CA THR A 110 8.75 4.91 1.07
C THR A 110 7.68 5.37 2.07
N HIS A 111 6.54 4.67 2.13
CA HIS A 111 5.49 4.98 3.10
C HIS A 111 5.90 4.62 4.54
N ALA A 112 6.54 3.47 4.75
CA ALA A 112 7.03 3.09 6.08
C ALA A 112 8.06 4.09 6.63
N ASP A 113 8.94 4.61 5.78
CA ASP A 113 9.90 5.66 6.14
C ASP A 113 9.19 6.99 6.46
N ALA A 114 8.16 7.36 5.69
CA ALA A 114 7.35 8.55 5.93
C ALA A 114 6.55 8.46 7.23
N ASP A 115 5.97 7.29 7.53
CA ASP A 115 5.21 7.02 8.75
C ASP A 115 6.12 6.99 9.98
N ALA A 116 7.28 6.36 9.90
CA ALA A 116 8.26 6.35 10.98
C ALA A 116 8.78 7.76 11.29
N GLY A 117 9.09 8.54 10.25
CA GLY A 117 9.50 9.95 10.39
C GLY A 117 8.38 10.84 10.97
N GLY A 118 7.13 10.58 10.56
CA GLY A 118 5.95 11.25 11.10
C GLY A 118 5.70 10.91 12.57
N TYR A 119 5.86 9.64 12.95
CA TYR A 119 5.73 9.17 14.33
C TYR A 119 6.82 9.76 15.23
N ILE A 120 8.09 9.75 14.80
CA ILE A 120 9.20 10.37 15.54
C ILE A 120 8.96 11.88 15.72
N ARG A 121 8.54 12.57 14.65
CA ARG A 121 8.22 14.01 14.74
C ARG A 121 7.03 14.28 15.66
N ALA A 122 6.02 13.41 15.67
CA ALA A 122 4.89 13.52 16.60
C ALA A 122 5.32 13.30 18.06
N LEU A 123 6.23 12.34 18.31
CA LEU A 123 6.83 12.14 19.63
C LEU A 123 7.69 13.33 20.08
N ASP A 124 8.51 13.90 19.19
CA ASP A 124 9.31 15.10 19.50
C ASP A 124 8.43 16.32 19.79
N ALA A 125 7.34 16.49 19.02
CA ALA A 125 6.36 17.55 19.27
C ALA A 125 5.63 17.36 20.61
N ALA A 126 5.21 16.14 20.94
CA ALA A 126 4.59 15.82 22.23
C ALA A 126 5.57 15.96 23.41
N GLY A 127 6.85 15.65 23.20
CA GLY A 127 7.92 15.84 24.20
C GLY A 127 8.25 17.31 24.46
N ALA A 128 8.14 18.18 23.46
CA ALA A 128 8.36 19.61 23.59
C ALA A 128 7.26 20.32 24.42
N GLU A 129 6.01 19.84 24.34
CA GLU A 129 4.87 20.36 25.13
C GLU A 129 4.90 19.90 26.61
N ALA A 130 5.61 18.80 26.91
CA ALA A 130 5.73 18.26 28.28
C ALA A 130 6.82 18.94 29.15
N GLY A 131 7.66 19.81 28.57
CA GLY A 131 8.76 20.49 29.27
C GLY A 131 8.37 21.72 30.10
N GLY A 132 7.07 22.02 30.20
CA GLY A 132 6.55 23.31 30.66
C GLY A 132 5.67 23.31 31.90
N ALA A 133 5.77 22.37 32.84
CA ALA A 133 5.16 22.54 34.18
C ALA A 133 5.79 21.63 35.24
N ALA A 134 6.56 22.23 36.14
CA ALA A 134 7.05 21.60 37.36
C ALA A 134 5.92 21.46 38.39
N GLY A 135 5.85 20.29 39.04
CA GLY A 135 5.24 20.13 40.37
C GLY A 135 4.22 19.00 40.51
N GLY A 136 4.55 17.99 41.33
CA GLY A 136 3.55 17.08 41.91
C GLY A 136 3.88 15.60 41.80
N SER A 137 4.70 15.10 42.71
CA SER A 137 4.84 13.67 43.00
C SER A 137 3.49 13.09 43.43
N GLY A 138 2.93 12.15 42.65
CA GLY A 138 1.70 11.47 43.06
C GLY A 138 1.07 10.53 42.03
N ASP A 139 1.44 10.59 40.75
CA ASP A 139 0.62 9.96 39.72
C ASP A 139 1.42 9.17 38.66
N ALA A 140 2.02 8.07 39.09
CA ALA A 140 2.64 7.09 38.18
C ALA A 140 1.64 6.05 37.67
N VAL A 141 0.43 5.98 38.24
CA VAL A 141 -0.58 4.97 37.88
C VAL A 141 -1.65 5.52 36.92
N ALA A 142 -2.01 6.81 36.97
CA ALA A 142 -2.92 7.36 35.95
C ALA A 142 -2.20 7.75 34.65
N ARG A 143 -0.87 7.93 34.67
CA ARG A 143 -0.07 8.14 33.44
C ARG A 143 -0.10 6.99 32.43
N THR A 144 -0.38 5.76 32.87
CA THR A 144 -0.56 4.60 31.96
C THR A 144 -1.96 4.58 31.35
N GLY A 145 -2.96 5.14 32.04
CA GLY A 145 -4.32 5.31 31.49
C GLY A 145 -4.38 6.37 30.41
N ASP A 146 -3.65 7.46 30.58
CA ASP A 146 -3.64 8.60 29.64
C ASP A 146 -2.88 8.31 28.34
N LEU A 147 -1.93 7.37 28.35
CA LEU A 147 -1.29 6.85 27.14
C LEU A 147 -2.20 5.92 26.31
N LEU A 148 -3.26 5.33 26.92
CA LEU A 148 -4.30 4.63 26.16
C LEU A 148 -5.33 5.60 25.56
N GLU A 149 -5.56 6.76 26.19
CA GLU A 149 -6.49 7.78 25.69
C GLU A 149 -5.86 8.62 24.57
N ALA A 150 -4.54 8.91 24.66
CA ALA A 150 -3.76 9.47 23.56
C ALA A 150 -3.54 8.50 22.38
N ALA A 151 -3.69 7.19 22.60
CA ALA A 151 -3.68 6.19 21.52
C ALA A 151 -5.02 6.09 20.75
N GLY A 152 -6.06 6.80 21.19
CA GLY A 152 -7.36 6.88 20.53
C GLY A 152 -7.38 7.74 19.25
N ALA A 153 -6.29 8.45 18.94
CA ALA A 153 -6.12 9.22 17.71
C ALA A 153 -5.31 8.48 16.62
N ALA A 154 -5.17 7.16 16.73
CA ALA A 154 -4.67 6.34 15.64
C ALA A 154 -5.82 6.02 14.66
N PRO A 155 -5.65 6.24 13.34
CA PRO A 155 -6.67 5.91 12.34
C PRO A 155 -7.07 4.44 12.43
N VAL A 156 -8.36 4.18 12.22
CA VAL A 156 -9.09 2.93 12.43
C VAL A 156 -8.70 1.82 11.43
N THR A 157 -7.42 1.58 11.18
CA THR A 157 -6.92 0.62 10.16
C THR A 157 -6.33 -0.66 10.75
N ARG A 158 -6.47 -0.90 12.05
CA ARG A 158 -5.95 -2.11 12.71
C ARG A 158 -7.01 -2.93 13.47
N LEU A 159 -8.23 -2.98 12.94
CA LEU A 159 -9.27 -3.92 13.41
C LEU A 159 -9.94 -4.77 12.31
N VAL A 160 -9.42 -4.78 11.08
CA VAL A 160 -9.94 -5.72 10.06
C VAL A 160 -9.23 -7.09 10.15
N ASN A 161 -8.13 -7.19 10.91
CA ASN A 161 -7.34 -8.42 11.01
C ASN A 161 -7.86 -9.45 12.05
N LEU A 162 -9.04 -9.24 12.65
CA LEU A 162 -9.62 -10.20 13.62
C LEU A 162 -11.01 -10.72 13.26
N ILE A 163 -11.67 -10.22 12.20
CA ILE A 163 -13.05 -10.62 11.86
C ILE A 163 -13.11 -11.70 10.76
N LEU A 164 -12.04 -11.92 9.99
CA LEU A 164 -12.05 -12.89 8.87
C LEU A 164 -11.65 -14.33 9.23
N LEU A 165 -11.69 -14.72 10.52
CA LEU A 165 -11.35 -16.09 10.96
C LEU A 165 -12.54 -16.97 11.37
N GLU A 166 -13.79 -16.50 11.31
CA GLU A 166 -14.98 -17.34 11.61
C GLU A 166 -16.08 -17.22 10.55
N ALA A 167 -15.78 -17.59 9.30
CA ALA A 167 -16.82 -17.98 8.37
C ALA A 167 -16.37 -19.18 7.54
N VAL A 168 -16.27 -20.33 8.23
CA VAL A 168 -16.48 -21.66 7.65
C VAL A 168 -17.84 -22.13 8.13
#